data_AF-A0A2S0KDS5-F1
#
_entry.id   AF-A0A2S0KDS5-F1
#
_cell.length_a   1.000
_cell.length_b   1.000
_cell.length_c   1.000
_cell.angle_alpha   90.00
_cell.angle_beta   90.00
_cell.angle_gamma   90.00
#
_symmetry.space_group_name_H-M   'P 1'
#
loop_
_entity.id
_entity.type
_entity.pdbx_description
1 polymer ?
#
loop_
_entity_poly.entity_id
_entity_poly.type
_entity_poly.pdbx_seq_one_letter_code
_entity_poly.pdbx_strand_id
1 'polypeptide(L)' 'MLILVHVIDWFVEWVKYLGGAPGHRNVALRILAWLYLIFLVTAVVLLVAWGVWKIPDLVDLLNGA' A
#
# COMPACT_ATOMS: atom_id res chain seq x y z
N MET A 1 -13.90 -12.85 13.33
CA MET A 1 -12.98 -13.87 12.79
C MET A 1 -13.04 -14.00 11.27
N LEU A 2 -14.23 -14.13 10.68
CA LEU A 2 -14.37 -14.33 9.23
C LEU A 2 -13.72 -13.22 8.38
N ILE A 3 -13.90 -11.94 8.71
CA ILE A 3 -13.36 -10.81 7.91
C ILE A 3 -11.83 -10.83 7.85
N LEU A 4 -11.14 -11.08 8.97
CA LEU A 4 -9.67 -11.09 9.01
C LEU A 4 -9.10 -12.20 8.12
N VAL A 5 -9.71 -13.38 8.14
CA VAL A 5 -9.30 -14.51 7.29
C VAL A 5 -9.48 -14.16 5.82
N HIS A 6 -10.60 -13.54 5.43
CA HIS A 6 -10.82 -13.11 4.04
C HIS A 6 -9.79 -12.06 3.57
N VAL A 7 -9.38 -11.14 4.45
CA VAL A 7 -8.34 -10.17 4.11
C VAL A 7 -7.00 -10.85 3.88
N ILE A 8 -6.66 -11.85 4.69
CA ILE A 8 -5.42 -12.63 4.53
C ILE A 8 -5.46 -13.47 3.25
N ASP A 9 -6.59 -14.12 2.96
CA ASP A 9 -6.75 -14.92 1.74
C ASP A 9 -6.61 -14.05 0.49
N TRP A 10 -7.25 -12.88 0.47
CA TRP A 10 -7.13 -11.91 -0.60
C TRP A 10 -5.68 -11.41 -0.77
N PHE A 11 -5.00 -11.13 0.34
CA PHE A 11 -3.59 -10.73 0.31
C PHE A 11 -2.69 -11.83 -0.27
N VAL A 12 -2.85 -13.07 0.19
CA VAL A 12 -2.08 -14.22 -0.29
C VAL A 12 -2.33 -14.45 -1.78
N GLU A 13 -3.56 -14.29 -2.25
CA GLU A 13 -3.91 -14.40 -3.66
C GLU A 13 -3.26 -13.30 -4.51
N TRP A 14 -3.30 -12.05 -4.05
CA TRP A 14 -2.59 -10.94 -4.70
C TRP A 14 -1.07 -11.16 -4.77
N VAL A 15 -0.46 -11.69 -3.71
CA VAL A 15 0.98 -12.06 -3.69
C VAL A 15 1.28 -13.18 -4.70
N LYS A 16 0.40 -14.16 -4.86
CA LYS A 16 0.53 -15.22 -5.87
C LYS A 16 0.51 -14.65 -7.30
N TYR A 17 -0.34 -13.65 -7.57
CA TYR A 17 -0.35 -12.94 -8.86
C TYR A 17 0.98 -12.19 -9.11
N LEU A 18 1.56 -11.55 -8.10
CA LEU A 18 2.85 -10.87 -8.21
C LEU A 18 3.99 -11.85 -8.54
N GLY A 19 4.04 -12.97 -7.81
CA GLY A 19 5.07 -14.01 -7.93
C GLY A 19 4.94 -14.93 -9.15
N GLY A 20 3.81 -14.87 -9.87
CA GLY A 20 3.59 -15.69 -11.07
C GLY A 20 3.42 -17.18 -10.78
N ALA A 21 2.75 -17.53 -9.68
CA ALA A 21 2.50 -18.91 -9.28
C ALA A 21 1.78 -19.73 -10.38
N PRO A 22 2.02 -21.06 -10.48
CA PRO A 22 1.38 -21.91 -11.48
C PRO A 22 -0.15 -21.82 -11.38
N GLY A 23 -0.82 -21.56 -12.50
CA GLY A 23 -2.26 -21.26 -12.57
C GLY A 23 -2.61 -19.77 -12.73
N HIS A 24 -1.68 -18.86 -12.38
CA HIS A 24 -1.89 -17.41 -12.43
C HIS A 24 -1.09 -16.77 -13.59
N ARG A 25 -1.17 -17.39 -14.78
CA ARG A 25 -0.36 -17.01 -15.96
C ARG A 25 -0.89 -15.81 -16.74
N ASN A 26 -1.98 -15.20 -16.28
CA ASN A 26 -2.57 -14.02 -16.92
C ASN A 26 -1.64 -12.81 -16.74
N VAL A 27 -0.87 -12.51 -17.79
CA VAL A 27 0.12 -11.43 -17.82
C VAL A 27 -0.49 -10.07 -17.47
N ALA A 28 -1.70 -9.79 -17.96
CA ALA A 28 -2.42 -8.54 -17.68
C ALA A 28 -2.72 -8.34 -16.18
N LEU A 29 -3.19 -9.39 -15.50
CA LEU A 29 -3.48 -9.34 -14.05
C LEU A 29 -2.20 -9.17 -13.23
N ARG A 30 -1.10 -9.77 -13.67
CA ARG A 30 0.21 -9.59 -13.03
C ARG A 30 0.71 -8.15 -13.16
N ILE A 31 0.60 -7.54 -14.35
CA ILE A 31 0.97 -6.13 -14.55
C ILE A 31 0.12 -5.24 -13.65
N LEU A 32 -1.20 -5.48 -13.60
CA LEU A 32 -2.10 -4.71 -12.74
C LEU A 32 -1.74 -4.83 -11.26
N ALA A 33 -1.38 -6.03 -10.79
CA ALA A 33 -0.94 -6.25 -9.42
C ALA A 33 0.34 -5.46 -9.09
N TRP A 34 1.32 -5.42 -10.01
CA TRP A 34 2.54 -4.62 -9.85
C TRP A 34 2.27 -3.12 -9.88
N LEU A 35 1.40 -2.64 -10.77
CA LEU A 35 0.98 -1.24 -10.80
C LEU A 35 0.30 -0.83 -9.49
N TYR A 36 -0.55 -1.70 -8.94
CA TYR A 36 -1.17 -1.49 -7.64
C TYR A 36 -0.13 -1.41 -6.51
N LEU A 37 0.89 -2.27 -6.51
CA LEU A 37 1.98 -2.19 -5.53
C LEU A 37 2.73 -0.86 -5.61
N ILE A 38 3.09 -0.41 -6.83
CA ILE A 38 3.78 0.87 -7.04
C ILE A 38 2.91 2.02 -6.55
N PHE A 39 1.62 2.01 -6.88
CA PHE A 39 0.67 3.01 -6.40
C PHE A 39 0.60 3.04 -4.87
N LEU A 40 0.48 1.87 -4.22
CA LEU A 40 0.40 1.75 -2.76
C LEU A 40 1.67 2.31 -2.09
N VAL A 41 2.85 1.91 -2.57
CA VAL A 41 4.13 2.40 -2.06
C VAL A 41 4.24 3.92 -2.24
N THR A 42 3.87 4.44 -3.41
CA THR A 42 3.91 5.87 -3.70
C THR A 42 2.94 6.65 -2.79
N ALA A 43 1.73 6.13 -2.57
CA ALA A 43 0.75 6.73 -1.67
C ALA A 43 1.26 6.79 -0.22
N VAL A 44 1.91 5.72 0.27
CA VAL A 44 2.53 5.71 1.61
C VAL A 44 3.64 6.75 1.70
N VAL A 45 4.53 6.83 0.71
CA VAL A 45 5.61 7.83 0.67
C VAL A 45 5.03 9.26 0.68
N LEU A 46 4.00 9.53 -0.12
CA LEU A 46 3.34 10.83 -0.15
C LEU A 46 2.67 11.18 1.18
N LEU A 47 2.04 10.20 1.84
CA LEU A 47 1.43 10.40 3.16
C LEU A 47 2.47 10.72 4.23
N VAL A 48 3.60 10.00 4.23
CA VAL A 48 4.73 10.30 5.12
C VAL A 48 5.31 11.68 4.83
N ALA A 49 5.54 12.01 3.56
CA ALA A 49 6.05 13.32 3.16
C ALA A 49 5.11 14.46 3.60
N TRP A 50 3.80 14.27 3.45
CA TRP A 50 2.80 15.21 3.93
C TRP A 50 2.84 15.37 5.46
N GLY A 51 2.95 14.27 6.19
CA GLY A 51 3.08 14.30 7.66
C GLY A 51 4.34 15.05 8.10
N VAL A 52 5.48 14.80 7.45
CA VAL A 52 6.74 15.51 7.70
C VAL A 52 6.62 17.00 7.41
N TRP A 53 5.95 17.37 6.33
CA TRP A 53 5.73 18.78 5.97
C TRP A 53 4.88 19.53 7.00
N LYS A 54 4.02 18.82 7.76
CA LYS A 54 3.20 19.40 8.84
C LYS A 54 3.89 19.52 10.19
N ILE A 55 5.11 19.00 10.34
CA ILE A 55 5.85 19.09 11.60
C ILE A 55 6.10 20.54 12.03
N PRO A 56 6.55 21.48 11.17
CA PRO A 56 6.76 22.87 11.57
C PRO A 56 5.49 23.52 12.13
N ASP A 57 4.35 23.36 11.46
CA ASP A 57 3.05 23.88 11.91
C ASP A 57 2.68 23.35 13.32
N LEU A 58 2.95 22.06 13.58
CA LEU A 58 2.72 21.44 14.89
C LEU A 58 3.68 21.95 15.96
N VAL A 59 4.95 22.19 15.59
CA VAL A 59 5.97 22.74 16.48
C VAL A 59 5.65 24.19 16.85
N ASP A 60 5.22 25.00 15.90
CA ASP A 60 4.81 26.39 16.12
C ASP A 60 3.59 26.45 17.06
N LEU A 61 2.58 25.59 16.83
CA LEU A 61 1.40 25.47 17.70
C LEU A 61 1.76 25.07 19.14
N LEU A 62 2.72 24.16 19.33
CA LEU A 62 3.16 23.70 20.66
C LEU A 62 4.04 24.72 21.37
N ASN A 63 4.79 25.52 20.63
CA ASN A 63 5.65 26.58 21.17
C ASN A 63 4.90 27.89 21.44
N GLY A 64 3.60 27.96 21.13
CA GLY A 64 2.74 29.10 21.44
C GLY A 64 2.90 30.29 20.48
N ALA A 65 3.30 30.03 19.23
CA ALA A 65 3.16 31.00 18.14
C ALA A 65 1.70 31.14 17.69
#